data_AF-A0A1S7ULL6-F1
#
_entry.id   AF-A0A1S7ULL6-F1
#
_cell.length_a   1.000
_cell.length_b   1.000
_cell.length_c   1.000
_cell.angle_alpha   90.00
_cell.angle_beta   90.00
_cell.angle_gamma   90.00
#
_symmetry.space_group_name_H-M   'P 1'
#
loop_
_entity.id
_entity.type
_entity.pdbx_description
1 polymer ?
#
loop_
_entity_poly.entity_id
_entity_poly.type
_entity_poly.pdbx_seq_one_letter_code
_entity_poly.pdbx_strand_id
1 'polypeptide(L)'
;MAPLLPPAAAVLPLRAASGPTTTPPCVLAPALGRLFLSSTPSSPRQRQRIPPESPLFINVPNPPQDQSIEAKRELKRARGSVPVPRRIFAHRDSHRKPTEAWLARAAPEARSPRPDPATELQAWRRAMADSRRENMRSGVRDLWARKQRLDERLRSVRTAKLAANRAAALAPEREDERLTRGTVNAGTLQTAVVLDPDRFERAAESAARTAAIAAVRSEARRDALQTLYMNARDFIIDEARLEHVVNTEFADDHFQAMGASGTGYRIENIWDAQNEPIAVAGMLREAQRNHDKLITDLTTEETRTVRRQKLAAEELTGGKME
;
A
#
# COMPACT_ATOMS: atom_id res chain seq x y z
N MET A 1 37.00 -0.99 28.73
CA MET A 1 36.01 -0.75 29.79
C MET A 1 34.67 -1.25 29.27
N ALA A 2 34.30 -2.46 29.68
CA ALA A 2 33.14 -3.19 29.16
C ALA A 2 31.85 -2.83 29.95
N PRO A 3 30.67 -2.85 29.29
CA PRO A 3 29.38 -2.49 29.88
C PRO A 3 28.70 -3.66 30.61
N LEU A 4 27.97 -3.35 31.68
CA LEU A 4 27.19 -4.30 32.50
C LEU A 4 25.74 -4.42 31.98
N LEU A 5 25.37 -5.64 31.55
CA LEU A 5 24.00 -6.13 31.42
C LEU A 5 23.75 -7.17 32.53
N PRO A 6 22.54 -7.28 33.10
CA PRO A 6 22.19 -8.38 34.01
C PRO A 6 21.72 -9.64 33.25
N PRO A 7 21.92 -10.85 33.82
CA PRO A 7 21.76 -12.12 33.11
C PRO A 7 20.33 -12.68 33.13
N ALA A 8 19.99 -13.33 32.01
CA ALA A 8 18.86 -14.24 31.86
C ALA A 8 19.17 -15.59 32.54
N ALA A 9 18.21 -16.11 33.29
CA ALA A 9 18.25 -17.47 33.83
C ALA A 9 17.33 -18.38 33.00
N ALA A 10 17.92 -19.39 32.36
CA ALA A 10 17.24 -20.52 31.77
C ALA A 10 17.39 -21.73 32.70
N VAL A 11 16.29 -22.40 33.03
CA VAL A 11 16.30 -23.74 33.64
C VAL A 11 15.31 -24.62 32.87
N LEU A 12 15.83 -25.74 32.40
CA LEU A 12 15.17 -26.79 31.61
C LEU A 12 14.23 -27.67 32.46
N PRO A 13 13.39 -28.51 31.81
CA PRO A 13 12.21 -29.12 32.44
C PRO A 13 12.49 -30.51 33.01
N LEU A 14 11.79 -30.86 34.10
CA LEU A 14 11.68 -32.24 34.58
C LEU A 14 10.28 -32.80 34.34
N ARG A 15 10.25 -34.05 33.92
CA ARG A 15 9.10 -34.82 33.40
C ARG A 15 8.44 -35.64 34.51
N ALA A 16 7.11 -35.62 34.51
CA ALA A 16 6.11 -36.63 34.89
C ALA A 16 6.21 -37.41 36.23
N ALA A 17 5.13 -37.28 37.02
CA ALA A 17 4.53 -38.40 37.74
C ALA A 17 3.00 -38.24 37.81
N SER A 18 2.31 -39.31 37.47
CA SER A 18 0.86 -39.52 37.45
C SER A 18 0.29 -39.73 38.86
N GLY A 19 -0.88 -39.17 39.14
CA GLY A 19 -1.71 -39.50 40.30
C GLY A 19 -3.04 -38.73 40.30
N PRO A 20 -4.18 -39.34 40.69
CA PRO A 20 -5.52 -38.90 40.32
C PRO A 20 -6.15 -37.90 41.32
N THR A 21 -7.31 -37.35 40.92
CA THR A 21 -8.30 -36.65 41.77
C THR A 21 -7.80 -35.33 42.36
N THR A 22 -8.36 -34.18 41.97
CA THR A 22 -9.57 -33.64 42.61
C THR A 22 -10.07 -32.46 41.76
N THR A 23 -11.34 -32.49 41.39
CA THR A 23 -12.06 -31.41 40.72
C THR A 23 -12.10 -30.16 41.60
N PRO A 24 -11.91 -28.94 41.04
CA PRO A 24 -12.19 -27.73 41.80
C PRO A 24 -13.71 -27.61 42.00
N PRO A 25 -14.20 -27.39 43.24
CA PRO A 25 -15.60 -27.04 43.42
C PRO A 25 -15.84 -25.69 42.75
N CYS A 26 -16.76 -25.68 41.79
CA CYS A 26 -17.53 -24.51 41.43
C CYS A 26 -17.91 -23.78 42.72
N VAL A 27 -17.43 -22.55 42.90
CA VAL A 27 -18.01 -21.62 43.86
C VAL A 27 -19.35 -21.18 43.28
N LEU A 28 -20.31 -22.09 43.40
CA LEU A 28 -21.73 -21.82 43.35
C LEU A 28 -22.01 -20.85 44.48
N ALA A 29 -22.19 -19.58 44.12
CA ALA A 29 -22.92 -18.65 44.95
C ALA A 29 -24.22 -19.35 45.41
N PRO A 30 -24.64 -19.25 46.68
CA PRO A 30 -25.80 -19.95 47.17
C PRO A 30 -27.01 -19.49 46.36
N ALA A 31 -27.52 -20.41 45.53
CA ALA A 31 -28.87 -20.34 45.01
C ALA A 31 -29.79 -20.43 46.23
N LEU A 32 -30.15 -19.25 46.76
CA LEU A 32 -31.32 -19.13 47.61
C LEU A 32 -32.48 -19.63 46.76
N GLY A 33 -32.90 -20.87 47.03
CA GLY A 33 -34.19 -21.40 46.62
C GLY A 33 -35.27 -20.50 47.16
N ARG A 34 -35.63 -19.47 46.39
CA ARG A 34 -36.86 -18.73 46.58
C ARG A 34 -37.97 -19.65 46.10
N LEU A 35 -38.53 -20.40 47.06
CA LEU A 35 -39.91 -20.83 47.01
C LEU A 35 -40.75 -19.65 46.52
N PHE A 36 -41.32 -19.79 45.32
CA PHE A 36 -42.25 -18.83 44.75
C PHE A 36 -43.57 -18.90 45.52
N LEU A 37 -43.61 -18.31 46.71
CA LEU A 37 -44.87 -17.85 47.29
C LEU A 37 -45.16 -16.47 46.71
N SER A 38 -46.20 -16.42 45.89
CA SER A 38 -46.86 -15.22 45.39
C SER A 38 -47.35 -14.36 46.56
N SER A 39 -46.61 -13.31 46.89
CA SER A 39 -47.16 -12.17 47.63
C SER A 39 -46.62 -10.87 47.02
N THR A 40 -47.44 -10.26 46.17
CA THR A 40 -47.23 -8.90 45.69
C THR A 40 -47.79 -7.92 46.74
N PRO A 41 -47.02 -6.93 47.22
CA PRO A 41 -47.59 -5.84 48.02
C PRO A 41 -48.47 -4.97 47.11
N SER A 42 -49.74 -4.84 47.49
CA SER A 42 -50.78 -4.13 46.76
C SER A 42 -50.54 -2.62 46.76
N SER A 43 -50.53 -2.01 45.57
CA SER A 43 -50.67 -0.57 45.41
C SER A 43 -52.16 -0.23 45.23
N PRO A 44 -52.74 0.77 45.94
CA PRO A 44 -54.18 0.88 46.16
C PRO A 44 -55.01 1.38 44.96
N ARG A 45 -54.52 1.27 43.72
CA ARG A 45 -55.24 1.70 42.50
C ARG A 45 -55.60 0.58 41.50
N GLN A 46 -55.17 -0.65 41.70
CA GLN A 46 -55.60 -1.79 40.87
C GLN A 46 -56.76 -2.54 41.54
N ARG A 47 -57.95 -1.90 41.61
CA ARG A 47 -59.19 -2.57 42.05
C ARG A 47 -59.95 -3.22 40.90
N GLN A 48 -59.25 -3.72 39.89
CA GLN A 48 -59.82 -4.62 38.90
C GLN A 48 -58.95 -5.86 38.88
N ARG A 49 -59.45 -6.92 39.51
CA ARG A 49 -58.85 -8.26 39.42
C ARG A 49 -58.84 -8.62 37.95
N ILE A 50 -57.66 -8.86 37.38
CA ILE A 50 -57.52 -9.24 35.98
C ILE A 50 -58.42 -10.47 35.76
N PRO A 51 -59.41 -10.40 34.85
CA PRO A 51 -60.33 -11.51 34.65
C PRO A 51 -59.58 -12.72 34.06
N PRO A 52 -60.07 -13.95 34.27
CA PRO A 52 -59.45 -15.17 33.75
C PRO A 52 -59.39 -15.21 32.21
N GLU A 53 -60.24 -14.42 31.54
CA GLU A 53 -60.26 -14.26 30.09
C GLU A 53 -59.10 -13.40 29.55
N SER A 54 -58.46 -12.60 30.42
CA SER A 54 -57.33 -11.78 30.00
C SER A 54 -56.09 -12.66 29.78
N PRO A 55 -55.35 -12.51 28.66
CA PRO A 55 -54.11 -13.25 28.43
C PRO A 55 -53.01 -12.91 29.46
N LEU A 56 -53.21 -11.86 30.26
CA LEU A 56 -52.33 -11.46 31.35
C LEU A 56 -52.76 -12.05 32.71
N PHE A 57 -53.79 -12.91 32.74
CA PHE A 57 -54.25 -13.59 33.96
C PHE A 57 -53.16 -14.47 34.56
N ILE A 58 -52.39 -15.18 33.71
CA ILE A 58 -51.17 -15.89 34.07
C ILE A 58 -50.08 -15.44 33.11
N ASN A 59 -49.06 -14.75 33.64
CA ASN A 59 -47.92 -14.31 32.83
C ASN A 59 -46.91 -15.45 32.70
N VAL A 60 -47.00 -16.20 31.61
CA VAL A 60 -45.97 -17.18 31.22
C VAL A 60 -44.88 -16.44 30.44
N PRO A 61 -43.64 -16.33 30.96
CA PRO A 61 -42.57 -15.69 30.22
C PRO A 61 -42.16 -16.56 29.03
N ASN A 62 -41.85 -15.91 27.91
CA ASN A 62 -41.38 -16.60 26.72
C ASN A 62 -39.87 -16.88 26.81
N PRO A 63 -39.38 -17.96 26.18
CA PRO A 63 -37.95 -18.22 26.09
C PRO A 63 -37.24 -17.14 25.23
N PRO A 64 -35.93 -16.93 25.44
CA PRO A 64 -35.17 -16.01 24.60
C PRO A 64 -35.11 -16.50 23.13
N GLN A 65 -35.16 -15.57 22.16
CA GLN A 65 -35.09 -15.84 20.70
C GLN A 65 -36.26 -16.66 20.10
N ASP A 66 -37.45 -16.58 20.68
CA ASP A 66 -38.65 -17.25 20.13
C ASP A 66 -39.11 -16.62 18.80
N GLN A 67 -38.88 -17.36 17.71
CA GLN A 67 -39.20 -16.99 16.33
C GLN A 67 -40.71 -16.80 16.08
N SER A 68 -41.57 -17.43 16.90
CA SER A 68 -43.03 -17.38 16.72
C SER A 68 -43.61 -15.99 16.99
N ILE A 69 -42.89 -15.16 17.75
CA ILE A 69 -43.25 -13.78 18.11
C ILE A 69 -42.52 -12.80 17.20
N GLU A 70 -41.29 -13.09 16.80
CA GLU A 70 -40.51 -12.26 15.87
C GLU A 70 -41.21 -12.16 14.50
N ALA A 71 -41.75 -13.27 13.99
CA ALA A 71 -42.55 -13.30 12.75
C ALA A 71 -43.88 -12.51 12.85
N LYS A 72 -44.50 -12.43 14.03
CA LYS A 72 -45.73 -11.64 14.26
C LYS A 72 -45.45 -10.16 14.54
N ARG A 73 -44.20 -9.82 14.88
CA ARG A 73 -43.70 -8.49 15.20
C ARG A 73 -42.73 -7.98 14.15
N GLU A 74 -42.90 -8.36 12.89
CA GLU A 74 -42.43 -7.53 11.78
C GLU A 74 -43.17 -6.18 11.87
N LEU A 75 -42.70 -5.34 12.79
CA LEU A 75 -43.19 -4.02 13.06
C LEU A 75 -43.05 -3.26 11.75
N LYS A 76 -44.16 -3.17 11.02
CA LYS A 76 -44.26 -2.43 9.76
C LYS A 76 -43.53 -1.11 9.95
N ARG A 77 -42.64 -0.77 9.02
CA ARG A 77 -41.81 0.43 9.10
C ARG A 77 -42.68 1.64 9.42
N ALA A 78 -42.53 2.20 10.62
CA ALA A 78 -43.23 3.41 11.02
C ALA A 78 -42.81 4.55 10.07
N ARG A 79 -43.79 5.25 9.50
CA ARG A 79 -43.55 6.39 8.60
C ARG A 79 -43.43 7.68 9.42
N GLY A 80 -42.66 8.64 8.90
CA GLY A 80 -42.46 9.96 9.52
C GLY A 80 -41.28 10.01 10.49
N SER A 81 -41.00 11.21 11.02
CA SER A 81 -39.95 11.44 12.01
C SER A 81 -40.41 12.47 13.05
N VAL A 82 -39.99 12.28 14.30
CA VAL A 82 -40.23 13.25 15.39
C VAL A 82 -39.02 14.19 15.47
N PRO A 83 -39.21 15.51 15.66
CA PRO A 83 -38.10 16.44 15.78
C PRO A 83 -37.18 16.07 16.95
N VAL A 84 -35.87 16.05 16.70
CA VAL A 84 -34.87 15.69 17.71
C VAL A 84 -34.78 16.82 18.75
N PRO A 85 -34.99 16.54 20.05
CA PRO A 85 -34.88 17.55 21.09
C PRO A 85 -33.48 18.18 21.14
N ARG A 86 -33.42 19.51 21.28
CA ARG A 86 -32.16 20.24 21.37
C ARG A 86 -31.33 19.83 22.58
N ARG A 87 -30.00 19.91 22.45
CA ARG A 87 -29.07 19.64 23.55
C ARG A 87 -28.93 20.87 24.45
N ILE A 88 -29.35 20.76 25.70
CA ILE A 88 -29.31 21.87 26.68
C ILE A 88 -27.95 22.00 27.38
N PHE A 89 -27.23 20.87 27.50
CA PHE A 89 -25.91 20.78 28.14
C PHE A 89 -24.84 20.45 27.09
N ALA A 90 -24.09 21.47 26.65
CA ALA A 90 -22.95 21.31 25.74
C ALA A 90 -21.78 20.53 26.39
N HIS A 91 -20.87 19.96 25.59
CA HIS A 91 -19.88 18.98 26.05
C HIS A 91 -18.54 19.63 26.43
N ARG A 92 -18.15 19.55 27.71
CA ARG A 92 -17.06 18.68 28.24
C ARG A 92 -16.64 19.16 29.65
N ASP A 93 -16.56 20.47 29.93
CA ASP A 93 -15.97 20.93 31.21
C ASP A 93 -16.64 22.14 31.92
N SER A 94 -17.80 22.63 31.46
CA SER A 94 -18.45 23.79 32.10
C SER A 94 -19.93 23.57 32.44
N HIS A 95 -20.21 22.52 33.21
CA HIS A 95 -21.56 22.25 33.72
C HIS A 95 -21.90 23.12 34.94
N ARG A 96 -21.89 24.44 34.75
CA ARG A 96 -22.31 25.42 35.77
C ARG A 96 -23.83 25.43 35.99
N LYS A 97 -24.62 25.04 34.98
CA LYS A 97 -26.10 25.10 34.99
C LYS A 97 -26.78 24.27 36.09
N PRO A 98 -26.41 23.00 36.35
CA PRO A 98 -27.03 22.22 37.43
C PRO A 98 -26.59 22.65 38.84
N THR A 99 -25.59 23.53 38.98
CA THR A 99 -25.10 23.98 40.28
C THR A 99 -26.10 24.93 40.95
N GLU A 100 -26.30 24.80 42.26
CA GLU A 100 -27.17 25.69 43.05
C GLU A 100 -26.81 27.16 42.88
N ALA A 101 -25.53 27.50 42.82
CA ALA A 101 -25.06 28.87 42.60
C ALA A 101 -25.57 29.47 41.27
N TRP A 102 -25.65 28.66 40.21
CA TRP A 102 -26.21 29.12 38.94
C TRP A 102 -27.72 29.23 39.01
N LEU A 103 -28.40 28.27 39.64
CA LEU A 103 -29.85 28.27 39.80
C LEU A 103 -30.33 29.49 40.60
N ALA A 104 -29.66 29.80 41.72
CA ALA A 104 -29.92 30.98 42.55
C ALA A 104 -29.64 32.29 41.81
N ARG A 105 -28.62 32.33 40.93
CA ARG A 105 -28.33 33.52 40.11
C ARG A 105 -29.28 33.66 38.91
N ALA A 106 -29.70 32.55 38.31
CA ALA A 106 -30.56 32.54 37.12
C ALA A 106 -31.99 32.95 37.46
N ALA A 107 -32.49 32.58 38.63
CA ALA A 107 -33.78 33.02 39.13
C ALA A 107 -33.70 33.37 40.62
N PRO A 108 -33.25 34.59 40.96
CA PRO A 108 -33.06 35.00 42.34
C PRO A 108 -34.38 35.10 43.10
N GLU A 109 -34.29 34.84 44.39
CA GLU A 109 -35.36 35.10 45.36
C GLU A 109 -35.33 36.59 45.76
N ALA A 110 -36.42 37.09 46.35
CA ALA A 110 -36.43 38.50 46.74
C ALA A 110 -35.49 38.74 47.92
N ARG A 111 -34.79 39.88 47.88
CA ARG A 111 -33.74 40.24 48.84
C ARG A 111 -34.27 40.72 50.20
N SER A 112 -35.56 41.05 50.29
CA SER A 112 -36.24 41.51 51.51
C SER A 112 -37.52 40.71 51.76
N PRO A 113 -37.98 40.60 53.03
CA PRO A 113 -39.28 40.02 53.35
C PRO A 113 -40.36 40.78 52.55
N ARG A 114 -41.09 40.04 51.71
CA ARG A 114 -42.04 40.65 50.77
C ARG A 114 -43.27 41.11 51.56
N PRO A 115 -43.67 42.40 51.49
CA PRO A 115 -44.96 42.83 52.03
C PRO A 115 -46.10 42.14 51.29
N ASP A 116 -47.26 41.98 51.93
CA ASP A 116 -48.43 41.35 51.32
C ASP A 116 -48.79 42.01 49.98
N PRO A 117 -49.23 41.23 48.98
CA PRO A 117 -49.52 41.77 47.66
C PRO A 117 -50.66 42.78 47.75
N ALA A 118 -50.41 44.03 47.33
CA ALA A 118 -51.41 45.09 47.35
C ALA A 118 -52.51 44.92 46.28
N THR A 119 -52.32 44.00 45.33
CA THR A 119 -53.26 43.75 44.23
C THR A 119 -53.24 42.27 43.85
N GLU A 120 -54.39 41.72 43.45
CA GLU A 120 -54.51 40.34 42.97
C GLU A 120 -53.52 40.03 41.83
N LEU A 121 -53.31 40.98 40.93
CA LEU A 121 -52.35 40.88 39.84
C LEU A 121 -50.90 40.70 40.35
N GLN A 122 -50.54 41.35 41.46
CA GLN A 122 -49.23 41.17 42.10
C GLN A 122 -49.13 39.80 42.76
N ALA A 123 -50.19 39.32 43.41
CA ALA A 123 -50.24 37.98 43.99
C ALA A 123 -50.05 36.90 42.90
N TRP A 124 -50.75 37.04 41.77
CA TRP A 124 -50.63 36.15 40.63
C TRP A 124 -49.21 36.16 40.02
N ARG A 125 -48.61 37.35 39.82
CA ARG A 125 -47.22 37.47 39.33
C ARG A 125 -46.21 36.79 40.27
N ARG A 126 -46.42 36.91 41.58
CA ARG A 126 -45.58 36.24 42.59
C ARG A 126 -45.72 34.72 42.49
N ALA A 127 -46.94 34.19 42.51
CA ALA A 127 -47.21 32.76 42.36
C ALA A 127 -46.63 32.19 41.06
N MET A 128 -46.76 32.92 39.94
CA MET A 128 -46.17 32.53 38.66
C MET A 128 -44.65 32.53 38.69
N ALA A 129 -44.02 33.49 39.38
CA ALA A 129 -42.57 33.54 39.52
C ALA A 129 -42.04 32.39 40.39
N ASP A 130 -42.75 32.04 41.47
CA ASP A 130 -42.42 30.88 42.32
C ASP A 130 -42.57 29.57 41.54
N SER A 131 -43.66 29.40 40.80
CA SER A 131 -43.88 28.24 39.93
C SER A 131 -42.77 28.10 38.86
N ARG A 132 -42.39 29.20 38.19
CA ARG A 132 -41.30 29.18 37.19
C ARG A 132 -39.95 28.85 37.82
N ARG A 133 -39.65 29.39 39.01
CA ARG A 133 -38.43 29.06 39.76
C ARG A 133 -38.35 27.57 40.06
N GLU A 134 -39.43 27.01 40.59
CA GLU A 134 -39.47 25.60 40.97
C GLU A 134 -39.38 24.67 39.75
N ASN A 135 -40.12 24.97 38.69
CA ASN A 135 -40.08 24.21 37.43
C ASN A 135 -38.70 24.29 36.76
N MET A 136 -38.02 25.45 36.81
CA MET A 136 -36.68 25.59 36.27
C MET A 136 -35.67 24.78 37.09
N ARG A 137 -35.77 24.84 38.43
CA ARG A 137 -34.89 24.13 39.36
C ARG A 137 -35.02 22.62 39.22
N SER A 138 -36.25 22.08 39.29
CA SER A 138 -36.51 20.65 39.10
C SER A 138 -36.16 20.21 37.68
N GLY A 139 -36.59 20.95 36.64
CA GLY A 139 -36.34 20.61 35.25
C GLY A 139 -34.85 20.53 34.88
N VAL A 140 -34.02 21.46 35.35
CA VAL A 140 -32.57 21.42 35.08
C VAL A 140 -31.91 20.25 35.81
N ARG A 141 -32.28 19.99 37.07
CA ARG A 141 -31.74 18.86 37.86
C ARG A 141 -32.12 17.52 37.24
N ASP A 142 -33.38 17.33 36.85
CA ASP A 142 -33.88 16.08 36.28
C ASP A 142 -33.28 15.78 34.90
N LEU A 143 -33.20 16.80 34.03
CA LEU A 143 -32.58 16.64 32.72
C LEU A 143 -31.08 16.33 32.84
N TRP A 144 -30.42 16.89 33.84
CA TRP A 144 -29.02 16.59 34.13
C TRP A 144 -28.83 15.16 34.63
N ALA A 145 -29.65 14.72 35.60
CA ALA A 145 -29.63 13.34 36.08
C ALA A 145 -29.92 12.33 34.96
N ARG A 146 -30.87 12.63 34.07
CA ARG A 146 -31.16 11.82 32.88
C ARG A 146 -29.96 11.73 31.94
N LYS A 147 -29.26 12.85 31.70
CA LYS A 147 -28.05 12.87 30.90
C LYS A 147 -26.96 12.00 31.53
N GLN A 148 -26.69 12.14 32.83
CA GLN A 148 -25.67 11.36 33.53
C GLN A 148 -25.91 9.85 33.42
N ARG A 149 -27.15 9.40 33.69
CA ARG A 149 -27.53 7.98 33.56
C ARG A 149 -27.34 7.45 32.13
N LEU A 150 -27.69 8.27 31.13
CA LEU A 150 -27.51 7.90 29.72
C LEU A 150 -26.03 7.81 29.36
N ASP A 151 -25.24 8.82 29.74
CA ASP A 151 -23.80 8.87 29.46
C ASP A 151 -23.07 7.71 30.15
N GLU A 152 -23.40 7.40 31.40
CA GLU A 152 -22.87 6.26 32.14
C GLU A 152 -23.20 4.92 31.46
N ARG A 153 -24.46 4.71 31.08
CA ARG A 153 -24.89 3.51 30.35
C ARG A 153 -24.19 3.38 29.00
N LEU A 154 -24.05 4.46 28.26
CA LEU A 154 -23.33 4.45 26.98
C LEU A 154 -21.85 4.16 27.17
N ARG A 155 -21.22 4.76 28.20
CA ARG A 155 -19.82 4.51 28.53
C ARG A 155 -19.61 3.05 28.90
N SER A 156 -20.41 2.49 29.80
CA SER A 156 -20.25 1.09 30.25
C SER A 156 -20.40 0.09 29.11
N VAL A 157 -21.40 0.27 28.23
CA VAL A 157 -21.59 -0.57 27.05
C VAL A 157 -20.41 -0.44 26.08
N ARG A 158 -19.93 0.79 25.84
CA ARG A 158 -18.78 1.03 24.94
C ARG A 158 -17.50 0.42 25.49
N THR A 159 -17.21 0.59 26.77
CA THR A 159 -16.01 0.04 27.41
C THR A 159 -16.05 -1.48 27.41
N ALA A 160 -17.20 -2.08 27.73
CA ALA A 160 -17.37 -3.54 27.68
C ALA A 160 -17.16 -4.09 26.26
N LYS A 161 -17.76 -3.45 25.24
CA LYS A 161 -17.59 -3.84 23.84
C LYS A 161 -16.15 -3.70 23.37
N LEU A 162 -15.48 -2.61 23.73
CA LEU A 162 -14.07 -2.39 23.39
C LEU A 162 -13.20 -3.46 24.05
N ALA A 163 -13.43 -3.75 25.33
CA ALA A 163 -12.68 -4.78 26.06
C ALA A 163 -12.88 -6.16 25.42
N ALA A 164 -14.12 -6.55 25.09
CA ALA A 164 -14.42 -7.81 24.42
C ALA A 164 -13.74 -7.91 23.05
N ASN A 165 -13.84 -6.86 22.22
CA ASN A 165 -13.21 -6.83 20.91
C ASN A 165 -11.68 -6.93 21.02
N ARG A 166 -11.08 -6.22 21.98
CA ARG A 166 -9.63 -6.26 22.22
C ARG A 166 -9.20 -7.65 22.71
N ALA A 167 -9.96 -8.26 23.61
CA ALA A 167 -9.69 -9.61 24.09
C ALA A 167 -9.76 -10.63 22.94
N ALA A 168 -10.76 -10.53 22.07
CA ALA A 168 -10.88 -11.41 20.90
C ALA A 168 -9.74 -11.20 19.89
N ALA A 169 -9.32 -9.95 19.66
CA ALA A 169 -8.23 -9.64 18.72
C ALA A 169 -6.85 -10.10 19.23
N LEU A 170 -6.65 -10.13 20.55
CA LEU A 170 -5.40 -10.59 21.18
C LEU A 170 -5.48 -12.05 21.63
N ALA A 171 -6.59 -12.73 21.40
CA ALA A 171 -6.76 -14.12 21.78
C ALA A 171 -5.77 -14.99 20.98
N PRO A 172 -5.10 -15.96 21.64
CA PRO A 172 -4.26 -16.90 20.92
C PRO A 172 -5.12 -17.75 19.96
N GLU A 173 -4.46 -18.25 18.92
CA GLU A 173 -5.05 -19.24 18.04
C GLU A 173 -5.47 -20.49 18.82
N ARG A 174 -6.49 -21.18 18.31
CA ARG A 174 -6.99 -22.42 18.89
C ARG A 174 -5.96 -23.55 18.69
N GLU A 175 -5.85 -24.44 19.68
CA GLU A 175 -4.79 -25.46 19.69
C GLU A 175 -4.90 -26.48 18.56
N ASP A 176 -6.12 -26.84 18.16
CA ASP A 176 -6.37 -27.72 17.02
C ASP A 176 -5.85 -27.10 15.71
N GLU A 177 -6.21 -25.85 15.42
CA GLU A 177 -5.71 -25.10 14.25
C GLU A 177 -4.17 -25.00 14.24
N ARG A 178 -3.57 -24.74 15.41
CA ARG A 178 -2.11 -24.62 15.54
C ARG A 178 -1.40 -25.94 15.19
N LEU A 179 -2.01 -27.08 15.51
CA LEU A 179 -1.42 -28.42 15.33
C LEU A 179 -1.73 -29.04 13.96
N THR A 180 -2.86 -28.69 13.34
CA THR A 180 -3.29 -29.26 12.05
C THR A 180 -2.87 -28.43 10.85
N ARG A 181 -2.55 -27.13 11.04
CA ARG A 181 -2.09 -26.27 9.93
C ARG A 181 -0.76 -26.75 9.34
N GLY A 182 -0.60 -26.55 8.04
CA GLY A 182 0.68 -26.76 7.35
C GLY A 182 1.80 -25.87 7.90
N THR A 183 3.04 -26.31 7.78
CA THR A 183 4.22 -25.57 8.24
C THR A 183 4.67 -24.56 7.19
N VAL A 184 5.02 -23.34 7.64
CA VAL A 184 5.68 -22.32 6.83
C VAL A 184 7.04 -22.03 7.44
N ASN A 185 8.09 -22.02 6.61
CA ASN A 185 9.45 -21.77 7.07
C ASN A 185 9.59 -20.35 7.63
N ALA A 186 10.23 -20.21 8.79
CA ALA A 186 10.41 -18.91 9.45
C ALA A 186 11.18 -17.90 8.57
N GLY A 187 12.13 -18.37 7.75
CA GLY A 187 12.86 -17.53 6.81
C GLY A 187 11.96 -16.90 5.74
N THR A 188 10.88 -17.56 5.33
CA THR A 188 9.90 -17.01 4.38
C THR A 188 9.01 -15.95 5.03
N LEU A 189 8.79 -16.04 6.35
CA LEU A 189 8.02 -15.04 7.11
C LEU A 189 8.83 -13.77 7.42
N GLN A 190 10.16 -13.84 7.35
CA GLN A 190 11.04 -12.68 7.53
C GLN A 190 11.03 -11.83 6.26
N THR A 191 10.11 -10.86 6.21
CA THR A 191 9.98 -9.92 5.07
C THR A 191 10.88 -8.69 5.18
N ALA A 192 11.58 -8.53 6.31
CA ALA A 192 12.49 -7.41 6.51
C ALA A 192 13.73 -7.58 5.63
N VAL A 193 13.90 -6.66 4.67
CA VAL A 193 15.09 -6.62 3.81
C VAL A 193 16.14 -5.72 4.46
N VAL A 194 17.25 -6.32 4.89
CA VAL A 194 18.40 -5.61 5.46
C VAL A 194 19.31 -5.13 4.32
N LEU A 195 19.94 -3.98 4.50
CA LEU A 195 20.93 -3.49 3.55
C LEU A 195 22.15 -4.42 3.54
N ASP A 196 22.68 -4.62 2.36
CA ASP A 196 23.84 -5.46 2.14
C ASP A 196 25.09 -4.86 2.83
N PRO A 197 25.82 -5.62 3.67
CA PRO A 197 27.04 -5.13 4.32
C PRO A 197 28.10 -4.70 3.31
N ASP A 198 28.24 -5.43 2.20
CA ASP A 198 29.35 -5.25 1.25
C ASP A 198 28.96 -4.32 0.08
N ARG A 199 27.90 -3.53 0.27
CA ARG A 199 27.35 -2.64 -0.76
C ARG A 199 28.36 -1.64 -1.31
N PHE A 200 29.27 -1.16 -0.47
CA PHE A 200 30.26 -0.15 -0.85
C PHE A 200 31.37 -0.75 -1.69
N GLU A 201 31.84 -1.94 -1.33
CA GLU A 201 32.87 -2.67 -2.07
C GLU A 201 32.34 -3.05 -3.45
N ARG A 202 31.13 -3.63 -3.53
CA ARG A 202 30.49 -3.95 -4.82
C ARG A 202 30.23 -2.73 -5.69
N ALA A 203 29.91 -1.59 -5.10
CA ALA A 203 29.74 -0.35 -5.85
C ALA A 203 31.08 0.11 -6.47
N ALA A 204 32.18 0.03 -5.73
CA ALA A 204 33.51 0.35 -6.22
C ALA A 204 33.96 -0.60 -7.36
N GLU A 205 33.75 -1.91 -7.20
CA GLU A 205 34.02 -2.91 -8.24
C GLU A 205 33.18 -2.67 -9.50
N SER A 206 31.90 -2.33 -9.33
CA SER A 206 31.00 -2.01 -10.45
C SER A 206 31.44 -0.75 -11.20
N ALA A 207 31.90 0.28 -10.47
CA ALA A 207 32.42 1.50 -11.05
C ALA A 207 33.70 1.23 -11.87
N ALA A 208 34.62 0.43 -11.33
CA ALA A 208 35.84 0.03 -12.05
C ALA A 208 35.54 -0.74 -13.34
N ARG A 209 34.61 -1.71 -13.30
CA ARG A 209 34.17 -2.45 -14.50
C ARG A 209 33.56 -1.54 -15.55
N THR A 210 32.73 -0.60 -15.11
CA THR A 210 32.08 0.36 -16.01
C THR A 210 33.10 1.31 -16.65
N ALA A 211 34.10 1.76 -15.89
CA ALA A 211 35.20 2.57 -16.39
C ALA A 211 36.05 1.82 -17.44
N ALA A 212 36.32 0.53 -17.21
CA ALA A 212 37.04 -0.31 -18.18
C ALA A 212 36.27 -0.45 -19.50
N ILE A 213 34.96 -0.71 -19.44
CA ILE A 213 34.12 -0.78 -20.65
C ILE A 213 34.10 0.57 -21.38
N ALA A 214 34.06 1.68 -20.64
CA ALA A 214 34.11 3.01 -21.23
C ALA A 214 35.46 3.30 -21.91
N ALA A 215 36.57 2.83 -21.33
CA ALA A 215 37.90 2.94 -21.92
C ALA A 215 37.98 2.18 -23.25
N VAL A 216 37.54 0.92 -23.29
CA VAL A 216 37.50 0.11 -24.53
C VAL A 216 36.65 0.79 -25.61
N ARG A 217 35.48 1.34 -25.24
CA ARG A 217 34.64 2.10 -26.19
C ARG A 217 35.32 3.38 -26.68
N SER A 218 36.14 4.01 -25.84
CA SER A 218 36.91 5.19 -26.25
C SER A 218 38.03 4.82 -27.21
N GLU A 219 38.70 3.69 -27.01
CA GLU A 219 39.75 3.16 -27.89
C GLU A 219 39.17 2.82 -29.26
N ALA A 220 38.09 2.03 -29.32
CA ALA A 220 37.42 1.71 -30.58
C ALA A 220 36.98 2.97 -31.36
N ARG A 221 36.60 4.04 -30.65
CA ARG A 221 36.26 5.33 -31.28
C ARG A 221 37.48 6.04 -31.85
N ARG A 222 38.64 5.94 -31.19
CA ARG A 222 39.90 6.48 -31.71
C ARG A 222 40.34 5.73 -32.97
N ASP A 223 40.21 4.40 -32.97
CA ASP A 223 40.57 3.58 -34.13
C ASP A 223 39.69 3.90 -35.36
N ALA A 224 38.39 4.11 -35.12
CA ALA A 224 37.46 4.55 -36.15
C ALA A 224 37.83 5.95 -36.71
N LEU A 225 38.21 6.89 -35.84
CA LEU A 225 38.66 8.22 -36.26
C LEU A 225 39.99 8.16 -37.03
N GLN A 226 40.92 7.30 -36.64
CA GLN A 226 42.17 7.12 -37.37
C GLN A 226 41.92 6.53 -38.75
N THR A 227 41.00 5.57 -38.86
CA THR A 227 40.58 5.01 -40.16
C THR A 227 40.00 6.11 -41.06
N LEU A 228 39.14 6.98 -40.50
CA LEU A 228 38.61 8.13 -41.22
C LEU A 228 39.73 9.08 -41.67
N TYR A 229 40.72 9.35 -40.80
CA TYR A 229 41.84 10.22 -41.11
C TYR A 229 42.68 9.70 -42.29
N MET A 230 42.97 8.40 -42.32
CA MET A 230 43.72 7.79 -43.44
C MET A 230 42.92 7.85 -44.74
N ASN A 231 41.61 7.61 -44.69
CA ASN A 231 40.73 7.69 -45.86
C ASN A 231 40.45 9.13 -46.30
N ALA A 232 40.63 10.12 -45.43
CA ALA A 232 40.41 11.52 -45.76
C ALA A 232 41.34 12.04 -46.86
N ARG A 233 42.44 11.32 -47.15
CA ARG A 233 43.31 11.61 -48.29
C ARG A 233 42.57 11.55 -49.62
N ASP A 234 41.52 10.75 -49.74
CA ASP A 234 40.73 10.58 -50.97
C ASP A 234 39.52 11.52 -51.03
N PHE A 235 39.24 12.27 -49.95
CA PHE A 235 38.12 13.19 -49.93
C PHE A 235 38.40 14.44 -50.76
N ILE A 236 37.36 14.89 -51.48
CA ILE A 236 37.36 16.14 -52.24
C ILE A 236 36.84 17.23 -51.31
N ILE A 237 37.73 18.10 -50.84
CA ILE A 237 37.41 19.18 -49.90
C ILE A 237 37.37 20.54 -50.63
N ASP A 238 38.31 20.75 -51.56
CA ASP A 238 38.47 22.02 -52.28
C ASP A 238 37.98 21.93 -53.73
N GLU A 239 37.49 23.06 -54.26
CA GLU A 239 36.99 23.18 -55.63
C GLU A 239 38.07 22.83 -56.67
N ALA A 240 39.32 23.21 -56.45
CA ALA A 240 40.42 22.88 -57.36
C ALA A 240 40.66 21.36 -57.47
N ARG A 241 40.50 20.62 -56.37
CA ARG A 241 40.60 19.15 -56.37
C ARG A 241 39.40 18.52 -57.07
N LEU A 242 38.21 19.11 -56.89
CA LEU A 242 37.00 18.68 -57.59
C LEU A 242 37.17 18.83 -59.10
N GLU A 243 37.60 20.00 -59.58
CA GLU A 243 37.84 20.25 -61.01
C GLU A 243 38.86 19.27 -61.59
N HIS A 244 39.97 19.01 -60.89
CA HIS A 244 40.97 18.04 -61.32
C HIS A 244 40.38 16.63 -61.44
N VAL A 245 39.65 16.17 -60.42
CA VAL A 245 39.02 14.84 -60.46
C VAL A 245 37.99 14.76 -61.57
N VAL A 246 37.15 15.79 -61.74
CA VAL A 246 36.14 15.84 -62.80
C VAL A 246 36.80 15.79 -64.18
N ASN A 247 37.83 16.60 -64.43
CA ASN A 247 38.54 16.60 -65.70
C ASN A 247 39.26 15.26 -65.99
N THR A 248 39.64 14.52 -64.94
CA THR A 248 40.31 13.22 -65.08
C THR A 248 39.30 12.09 -65.34
N GLU A 249 38.21 12.04 -64.57
CA GLU A 249 37.21 10.97 -64.61
C GLU A 249 36.18 11.16 -65.74
N PHE A 250 35.87 12.42 -66.09
CA PHE A 250 34.91 12.77 -67.15
C PHE A 250 35.60 13.27 -68.43
N ALA A 251 36.88 12.95 -68.65
CA ALA A 251 37.50 13.18 -69.95
C ALA A 251 36.83 12.32 -71.03
N ASP A 252 36.62 12.88 -72.23
CA ASP A 252 36.00 12.17 -73.37
C ASP A 252 36.76 10.86 -73.73
N ASP A 253 38.07 10.84 -73.45
CA ASP A 253 38.95 9.70 -73.70
C ASP A 253 39.19 8.81 -72.45
N HIS A 254 38.52 9.07 -71.31
CA HIS A 254 38.78 8.38 -70.03
C HIS A 254 38.67 6.85 -70.15
N PHE A 255 37.56 6.36 -70.72
CA PHE A 255 37.34 4.92 -70.92
C PHE A 255 38.24 4.33 -72.00
N GLN A 256 38.59 5.12 -73.03
CA GLN A 256 39.47 4.70 -74.11
C GLN A 256 40.94 4.56 -73.63
N ALA A 257 41.35 5.40 -72.68
CA ALA A 257 42.68 5.36 -72.06
C ALA A 257 42.88 4.17 -71.10
N MET A 258 41.79 3.58 -70.58
CA MET A 258 41.85 2.38 -69.74
C MET A 258 42.18 1.08 -70.51
N GLY A 259 42.24 1.14 -71.85
CA GLY A 259 42.72 0.05 -72.70
C GLY A 259 41.65 -0.53 -73.63
N ALA A 260 41.85 -1.78 -74.07
CA ALA A 260 40.90 -2.52 -74.88
C ALA A 260 40.21 -3.59 -74.04
N SER A 261 38.91 -3.81 -74.28
CA SER A 261 38.16 -4.88 -73.60
C SER A 261 38.80 -6.25 -73.89
N GLY A 262 38.60 -7.24 -73.01
CA GLY A 262 39.16 -8.60 -73.16
C GLY A 262 38.77 -9.32 -74.46
N THR A 263 37.79 -8.78 -75.21
CA THR A 263 37.31 -9.22 -76.52
C THR A 263 37.84 -8.38 -77.70
N GLY A 264 38.68 -7.37 -77.45
CA GLY A 264 39.34 -6.54 -78.48
C GLY A 264 38.55 -5.31 -78.95
N TYR A 265 37.37 -5.04 -78.37
CA TYR A 265 36.58 -3.85 -78.66
C TYR A 265 37.08 -2.61 -77.90
N ARG A 266 36.80 -1.42 -78.45
CA ARG A 266 37.04 -0.14 -77.77
C ARG A 266 36.11 -0.04 -76.56
N ILE A 267 36.66 0.37 -75.44
CA ILE A 267 35.92 0.55 -74.19
C ILE A 267 35.25 1.92 -74.23
N GLU A 268 33.91 1.95 -74.27
CA GLU A 268 33.14 3.20 -74.28
C GLU A 268 32.41 3.44 -72.94
N ASN A 269 32.27 2.41 -72.11
CA ASN A 269 31.54 2.49 -70.85
C ASN A 269 32.22 1.67 -69.74
N ILE A 270 31.75 1.85 -68.49
CA ILE A 270 32.30 1.13 -67.32
C ILE A 270 32.01 -0.38 -67.34
N TRP A 271 30.94 -0.81 -68.02
CA TRP A 271 30.58 -2.23 -68.15
C TRP A 271 31.55 -2.97 -69.09
N ASP A 272 32.08 -2.27 -70.08
CA ASP A 272 33.11 -2.77 -71.00
C ASP A 272 34.50 -2.75 -70.34
N ALA A 273 34.72 -1.84 -69.37
CA ALA A 273 35.98 -1.64 -68.65
C ALA A 273 36.14 -2.60 -67.46
N GLN A 274 35.13 -2.69 -66.61
CA GLN A 274 35.17 -3.41 -65.34
C GLN A 274 34.31 -4.68 -65.33
N ASN A 275 33.71 -5.03 -66.48
CA ASN A 275 32.72 -6.09 -66.63
C ASN A 275 31.46 -5.84 -65.80
N GLU A 276 30.58 -6.84 -65.74
CA GLU A 276 29.39 -6.80 -64.90
C GLU A 276 29.77 -6.58 -63.42
N PRO A 277 29.01 -5.74 -62.68
CA PRO A 277 29.20 -5.56 -61.25
C PRO A 277 29.07 -6.91 -60.56
N ILE A 278 29.83 -7.08 -59.48
CA ILE A 278 29.94 -8.37 -58.81
C ILE A 278 28.56 -8.88 -58.37
N ALA A 279 28.06 -9.90 -59.07
CA ALA A 279 26.80 -10.56 -58.74
C ALA A 279 26.98 -11.45 -57.50
N VAL A 280 25.88 -11.83 -56.85
CA VAL A 280 25.89 -12.78 -55.72
C VAL A 280 26.60 -14.10 -56.10
N ALA A 281 26.41 -14.56 -57.34
CA ALA A 281 27.11 -15.73 -57.87
C ALA A 281 28.64 -15.51 -58.01
N GLY A 282 29.09 -14.28 -58.24
CA GLY A 282 30.50 -13.90 -58.22
C GLY A 282 31.06 -13.88 -56.80
N MET A 283 30.35 -13.24 -55.86
CA MET A 283 30.73 -13.25 -54.43
C MET A 283 30.81 -14.67 -53.87
N LEU A 284 29.87 -15.54 -54.24
CA LEU A 284 29.84 -16.93 -53.79
C LEU A 284 30.98 -17.75 -54.39
N ARG A 285 31.33 -17.54 -55.67
CA ARG A 285 32.51 -18.16 -56.29
C ARG A 285 33.81 -17.73 -55.60
N GLU A 286 33.93 -16.45 -55.25
CA GLU A 286 35.07 -15.90 -54.51
C GLU A 286 35.15 -16.46 -53.07
N ALA A 287 34.00 -16.68 -52.42
CA ALA A 287 33.93 -17.30 -51.10
C ALA A 287 34.26 -18.81 -51.16
N GLN A 288 33.82 -19.50 -52.21
CA GLN A 288 34.05 -20.94 -52.44
C GLN A 288 35.43 -21.25 -53.02
N ARG A 289 36.22 -20.24 -53.39
CA ARG A 289 37.53 -20.39 -54.08
C ARG A 289 37.42 -21.18 -55.39
N ASN A 290 36.27 -21.07 -56.05
CA ASN A 290 36.00 -21.73 -57.32
C ASN A 290 36.19 -20.72 -58.45
N HIS A 291 37.43 -20.53 -58.93
CA HIS A 291 37.66 -19.78 -60.16
C HIS A 291 38.12 -20.73 -61.27
N ASP A 292 37.73 -20.41 -62.51
CA ASP A 292 37.96 -21.29 -63.66
C ASP A 292 39.42 -21.25 -64.18
N LYS A 293 40.28 -20.41 -63.57
CA LYS A 293 41.66 -20.14 -64.01
C LYS A 293 42.64 -20.19 -62.83
N LEU A 294 43.42 -21.26 -62.78
CA LEU A 294 44.43 -21.53 -61.73
C LEU A 294 45.44 -20.39 -61.50
N ILE A 295 45.82 -19.64 -62.55
CA ILE A 295 46.80 -18.54 -62.44
C ILE A 295 46.17 -17.30 -61.79
N THR A 296 44.89 -17.02 -62.08
CA THR A 296 44.18 -15.91 -61.44
C THR A 296 43.86 -16.25 -59.99
N ASP A 297 43.58 -17.51 -59.66
CA ASP A 297 43.36 -17.97 -58.28
C ASP A 297 44.55 -17.72 -57.35
N LEU A 298 45.77 -18.04 -57.81
CA LEU A 298 46.97 -17.89 -56.99
C LEU A 298 47.29 -16.41 -56.70
N THR A 299 47.17 -15.56 -57.73
CA THR A 299 47.46 -14.12 -57.61
C THR A 299 46.40 -13.36 -56.82
N THR A 300 45.12 -13.75 -56.90
CA THR A 300 44.04 -13.15 -56.11
C THR A 300 44.09 -13.57 -54.64
N GLU A 301 44.44 -14.82 -54.33
CA GLU A 301 44.58 -15.28 -52.95
C GLU A 301 45.81 -14.68 -52.24
N GLU A 302 46.94 -14.52 -52.93
CA GLU A 302 48.12 -13.82 -52.37
C GLU A 302 47.79 -12.38 -51.98
N THR A 303 47.16 -11.62 -52.87
CA THR A 303 46.78 -10.22 -52.57
C THR A 303 45.72 -10.12 -51.46
N ARG A 304 44.78 -11.06 -51.42
CA ARG A 304 43.74 -11.13 -50.37
C ARG A 304 44.30 -11.52 -49.01
N THR A 305 45.22 -12.49 -48.95
CA THR A 305 45.86 -12.91 -47.72
C THR A 305 46.73 -11.81 -47.14
N VAL A 306 47.50 -11.09 -47.98
CA VAL A 306 48.27 -9.91 -47.57
C VAL A 306 47.35 -8.82 -46.99
N ARG A 307 46.23 -8.50 -47.66
CA ARG A 307 45.24 -7.53 -47.13
C ARG A 307 44.66 -7.96 -45.78
N ARG A 308 44.34 -9.25 -45.60
CA ARG A 308 43.81 -9.78 -44.34
C ARG A 308 44.84 -9.78 -43.22
N GLN A 309 46.09 -10.15 -43.52
CA GLN A 309 47.20 -10.09 -42.58
C GLN A 309 47.45 -8.65 -42.13
N LYS A 310 47.42 -7.70 -43.08
CA LYS A 310 47.49 -6.26 -42.78
C LYS A 310 46.34 -5.82 -41.88
N LEU A 311 45.09 -6.14 -42.21
CA LEU A 311 43.92 -5.79 -41.38
C LEU A 311 43.99 -6.38 -39.97
N ALA A 312 44.38 -7.65 -39.84
CA ALA A 312 44.54 -8.30 -38.55
C ALA A 312 45.65 -7.63 -37.72
N ALA A 313 46.78 -7.28 -38.36
CA ALA A 313 47.86 -6.57 -37.70
C ALA A 313 47.42 -5.15 -37.27
N GLU A 314 46.68 -4.42 -38.10
CA GLU A 314 46.15 -3.09 -37.77
C GLU A 314 45.18 -3.12 -36.59
N GLU A 315 44.27 -4.10 -36.54
CA GLU A 315 43.30 -4.25 -35.44
C GLU A 315 43.99 -4.64 -34.12
N LEU A 316 45.03 -5.48 -34.19
CA LEU A 316 45.81 -5.90 -33.01
C LEU A 316 46.75 -4.81 -32.49
N THR A 317 47.29 -3.97 -33.38
CA THR A 317 48.27 -2.93 -33.01
C THR A 317 47.64 -1.56 -32.76
N GLY A 318 46.36 -1.37 -33.11
CA GLY A 318 45.64 -0.11 -32.92
C GLY A 318 46.12 1.02 -33.84
N GLY A 319 46.75 0.68 -34.97
CA GLY A 319 47.32 1.65 -35.90
C GLY A 319 47.18 1.22 -37.36
N LYS A 320 46.91 2.18 -38.26
CA LYS A 320 46.87 1.96 -39.70
C LYS A 320 48.28 1.92 -40.29
N MET A 321 48.59 0.85 -41.03
CA MET A 321 49.87 0.68 -41.71
C MET A 321 49.71 1.13 -43.18
N GLU A 322 50.70 1.80 -43.76
CA GLU A 322 50.76 2.10 -45.20
C GLU A 322 51.35 0.89 -45.95
#